data_AF-A0A080YVG7-F1
#
_entry.id   AF-A0A080YVG7-F1
#
_cell.length_a   1.000
_cell.length_b   1.000
_cell.length_c   1.000
_cell.angle_alpha   90.00
_cell.angle_beta   90.00
_cell.angle_gamma   90.00
#
_symmetry.space_group_name_H-M   'P 1'
#
loop_
_entity.id
_entity.type
_entity.pdbx_description
1 polymer ?
#
loop_
_entity_poly.entity_id
_entity_poly.type
_entity_poly.pdbx_seq_one_letter_code
_entity_poly.pdbx_strand_id
1 'polypeptide(L)'
;MKQPFSGLKRIEADNDQISTPKSSGKQPLTYSRYSELCLETLNINDGGFSHLFLTSQWNLMCRSMSVQTLQTQHLLAKDDSVGVVFAKAKANQEGSGPRDPRHLYANPLSPSAYWITALAVHIACHPRQEPGAFFPGSNQKLRFGIWGFEKRWFCQELRHPLST
;
A
#
# COMPACT_ATOMS: atom_id res chain seq x y z
N MET A 1 -18.96 9.88 29.40
CA MET A 1 -19.19 8.48 29.82
C MET A 1 -18.19 7.57 29.09
N LYS A 2 -17.26 6.94 29.81
CA LYS A 2 -16.40 5.89 29.23
C LYS A 2 -17.20 4.59 29.19
N GLN A 3 -17.30 3.98 28.02
CA GLN A 3 -18.07 2.75 27.79
C GLN A 3 -17.52 1.58 28.64
N PRO A 4 -18.35 0.82 29.37
CA PRO A 4 -17.91 -0.25 30.29
C PRO A 4 -17.32 -1.49 29.58
N PHE A 5 -17.34 -1.53 28.24
CA PHE A 5 -16.91 -2.68 27.44
C PHE A 5 -15.44 -2.63 26.95
N SER A 6 -14.67 -1.60 27.32
CA SER A 6 -13.28 -1.47 26.83
C SER A 6 -12.34 -2.57 27.37
N GLY A 7 -12.60 -3.08 28.59
CA GLY A 7 -11.79 -4.12 29.22
C GLY A 7 -11.96 -5.50 28.59
N LEU A 8 -13.18 -5.89 28.19
CA LEU A 8 -13.43 -7.18 27.56
C LEU A 8 -12.65 -7.34 26.25
N LYS A 9 -12.62 -6.29 25.41
CA LYS A 9 -11.89 -6.30 24.14
C LYS A 9 -10.38 -6.47 24.33
N ARG A 10 -9.84 -5.97 25.44
CA ARG A 10 -8.42 -6.12 25.77
C ARG A 10 -8.09 -7.55 26.20
N ILE A 11 -8.94 -8.14 27.04
CA ILE A 11 -8.80 -9.54 27.48
C ILE A 11 -8.92 -10.49 26.29
N GLU A 12 -9.85 -10.24 25.37
CA GLU A 12 -10.01 -11.03 24.14
C GLU A 12 -8.77 -10.91 23.23
N ALA A 13 -8.24 -9.70 23.05
CA ALA A 13 -7.01 -9.48 22.28
C ALA A 13 -5.77 -10.13 22.93
N ASP A 14 -5.65 -10.06 24.25
CA ASP A 14 -4.56 -10.72 25.00
C ASP A 14 -4.67 -12.26 24.88
N ASN A 15 -5.89 -12.81 24.88
CA ASN A 15 -6.12 -14.24 24.65
C ASN A 15 -5.84 -14.66 23.19
N ASP A 16 -6.20 -13.82 22.22
CA ASP A 16 -5.91 -14.05 20.79
C ASP A 16 -4.40 -13.94 20.50
N GLN A 17 -3.65 -13.15 21.27
CA GLN A 17 -2.19 -13.04 21.17
C GLN A 17 -1.47 -14.32 21.61
N ILE A 18 -2.06 -15.07 22.54
CA ILE A 18 -1.47 -16.29 23.14
C ILE A 18 -2.00 -17.56 22.44
N SER A 19 -3.14 -17.48 21.76
CA SER A 19 -3.77 -18.62 21.08
C SER A 19 -3.40 -18.70 19.60
N THR A 20 -3.64 -19.87 18.99
CA THR A 20 -3.48 -20.05 17.54
C THR A 20 -4.50 -19.17 16.79
N PRO A 21 -4.07 -18.38 15.80
CA PRO A 21 -4.96 -17.47 15.09
C PRO A 21 -6.13 -18.22 14.45
N LYS A 22 -7.36 -17.81 14.77
CA LYS A 22 -8.57 -18.33 14.11
C LYS A 22 -8.56 -17.88 12.63
N SER A 23 -8.57 -18.81 11.68
CA SER A 23 -8.48 -18.52 10.24
C SER A 23 -9.80 -18.04 9.59
N SER A 24 -10.55 -17.19 10.28
CA SER A 24 -11.77 -16.59 9.71
C SER A 24 -11.44 -15.25 9.05
N GLY A 25 -11.46 -15.21 7.72
CA GLY A 25 -11.28 -13.97 6.97
C GLY A 25 -10.67 -14.14 5.58
N LYS A 26 -10.48 -13.00 4.91
CA LYS A 26 -9.74 -12.91 3.64
C LYS A 26 -8.27 -13.21 3.91
N GLN A 27 -7.69 -14.12 3.14
CA GLN A 27 -6.28 -14.46 3.27
C GLN A 27 -5.38 -13.28 2.88
N PRO A 28 -4.23 -13.10 3.55
CA PRO A 28 -3.29 -12.04 3.22
C PRO A 28 -2.70 -12.27 1.83
N LEU A 29 -2.46 -11.18 1.10
CA LEU A 29 -1.76 -11.25 -0.17
C LEU A 29 -0.32 -11.73 0.07
N THR A 30 0.06 -12.84 -0.57
CA THR A 30 1.42 -13.36 -0.49
C THR A 30 2.40 -12.52 -1.30
N TYR A 31 3.67 -12.54 -0.92
CA TYR A 31 4.72 -11.86 -1.69
C TYR A 31 4.81 -12.37 -3.14
N SER A 32 4.65 -13.67 -3.38
CA SER A 32 4.68 -14.24 -4.74
C SER A 32 3.60 -13.60 -5.62
N ARG A 33 2.37 -13.51 -5.10
CA ARG A 33 1.26 -12.92 -5.83
C ARG A 33 1.44 -11.41 -6.01
N TYR A 34 1.98 -10.72 -5.01
CA TYR A 34 2.36 -9.32 -5.16
C TYR A 34 3.39 -9.12 -6.27
N SER A 35 4.42 -9.97 -6.35
CA SER A 35 5.44 -9.93 -7.40
C SER A 35 4.85 -10.15 -8.79
N GLU A 36 3.94 -11.10 -8.95
CA GLU A 36 3.18 -11.31 -10.19
C GLU A 36 2.38 -10.06 -10.59
N LEU A 37 1.65 -9.46 -9.64
CA LEU A 37 0.88 -8.23 -9.87
C LEU A 37 1.80 -7.05 -10.25
N CYS A 38 3.01 -6.98 -9.70
CA CYS A 38 4.00 -5.98 -10.08
C CYS A 38 4.44 -6.15 -11.54
N LEU A 39 4.66 -7.39 -12.01
CA LEU A 39 4.96 -7.66 -13.41
C LEU A 39 3.76 -7.39 -14.33
N GLU A 40 2.54 -7.76 -13.93
CA GLU A 40 1.32 -7.43 -14.68
C GLU A 40 1.15 -5.92 -14.85
N THR A 41 1.38 -5.14 -13.78
CA THR A 41 1.23 -3.68 -13.81
C THR A 41 2.29 -2.96 -14.65
N LEU A 42 3.50 -3.52 -14.79
CA LEU A 42 4.53 -2.97 -15.69
C LEU A 42 4.12 -3.06 -17.16
N ASN A 43 3.28 -4.03 -17.53
CA ASN A 43 2.77 -4.18 -18.89
C ASN A 43 1.57 -3.27 -19.18
N ILE A 44 1.08 -2.54 -18.19
CA ILE A 44 0.02 -1.55 -18.40
C ILE A 44 0.65 -0.29 -18.96
N ASN A 45 0.19 0.13 -20.14
CA ASN A 45 0.64 1.35 -20.78
C ASN A 45 -0.05 2.60 -20.18
N ASP A 46 0.13 2.82 -18.87
CA ASP A 46 -0.43 3.95 -18.13
C ASP A 46 0.63 4.89 -17.53
N GLY A 47 1.85 4.86 -18.08
CA GLY A 47 2.97 5.65 -17.60
C GLY A 47 3.49 5.22 -16.22
N GLY A 48 3.32 3.94 -15.87
CA GLY A 48 3.75 3.38 -14.59
C GLY A 48 2.85 3.79 -13.41
N PHE A 49 1.68 4.37 -13.66
CA PHE A 49 0.72 4.75 -12.61
C PHE A 49 0.30 3.53 -11.79
N SER A 50 -0.22 2.47 -12.43
CA SER A 50 -0.72 1.29 -11.73
C SER A 50 0.39 0.59 -10.95
N HIS A 51 1.59 0.57 -11.51
CA HIS A 51 2.76 -0.03 -10.88
C HIS A 51 3.20 0.73 -9.62
N LEU A 52 3.37 2.05 -9.71
CA LEU A 52 3.73 2.88 -8.57
C LEU A 52 2.63 2.89 -7.51
N PHE A 53 1.35 2.90 -7.92
CA PHE A 53 0.23 2.88 -6.99
C PHE A 53 0.17 1.56 -6.19
N LEU A 54 0.30 0.41 -6.86
CA LEU A 54 0.35 -0.91 -6.22
C LEU A 54 1.53 -1.04 -5.26
N THR A 55 2.73 -0.70 -5.71
CA THR A 55 3.96 -0.79 -4.89
C THR A 55 3.91 0.18 -3.71
N SER A 56 3.28 1.35 -3.85
CA SER A 56 3.04 2.29 -2.74
C SER A 56 2.11 1.69 -1.69
N GLN A 57 1.02 1.03 -2.11
CA GLN A 57 0.11 0.36 -1.18
C GLN A 57 0.81 -0.74 -0.39
N TRP A 58 1.60 -1.58 -1.06
CA TRP A 58 2.35 -2.67 -0.45
C TRP A 58 3.39 -2.16 0.54
N ASN A 59 4.34 -1.35 0.07
CA ASN A 59 5.49 -0.99 0.91
C ASN A 59 5.13 -0.05 2.06
N LEU A 60 4.13 0.83 1.88
CA LEU A 60 3.65 1.70 2.96
C LEU A 60 2.59 1.03 3.84
N MET A 61 2.16 -0.18 3.51
CA MET A 61 1.10 -0.93 4.19
C MET A 61 -0.16 -0.07 4.40
N CYS A 62 -0.65 0.54 3.32
CA CYS A 62 -1.76 1.48 3.38
C CYS A 62 -2.83 1.22 2.31
N ARG A 63 -4.00 1.86 2.49
CA ARG A 63 -5.13 1.70 1.58
C ARG A 63 -4.98 2.62 0.38
N SER A 64 -5.65 2.30 -0.73
CA SER A 64 -5.76 3.14 -1.93
C SER A 64 -6.13 4.59 -1.62
N MET A 65 -7.02 4.80 -0.64
CA MET A 65 -7.42 6.14 -0.18
C MET A 65 -6.28 6.95 0.43
N SER A 66 -5.30 6.30 1.06
CA SER A 66 -4.12 6.97 1.61
C SER A 66 -3.09 7.24 0.51
N VAL A 67 -2.90 6.28 -0.40
CA VAL A 67 -1.99 6.43 -1.55
C VAL A 67 -2.40 7.58 -2.46
N GLN A 68 -3.69 7.67 -2.80
CA GLN A 68 -4.17 8.75 -3.69
C GLN A 68 -4.01 10.16 -3.10
N THR A 69 -3.85 10.29 -1.77
CA THR A 69 -3.67 11.58 -1.09
C THR A 69 -2.21 11.99 -0.94
N LEU A 70 -1.27 11.14 -1.38
CA LEU A 70 0.16 11.47 -1.33
C LEU A 70 0.43 12.74 -2.14
N GLN A 71 1.30 13.57 -1.58
CA GLN A 71 1.80 14.78 -2.20
C GLN A 71 3.32 14.63 -2.36
N THR A 72 3.91 15.29 -3.35
CA THR A 72 5.36 15.26 -3.57
C THR A 72 6.13 15.71 -2.32
N GLN A 73 5.63 16.72 -1.61
CA GLN A 73 6.16 17.22 -0.33
C GLN A 73 6.12 16.20 0.83
N HIS A 74 5.39 15.10 0.70
CA HIS A 74 5.38 14.03 1.70
C HIS A 74 6.58 13.10 1.57
N LEU A 75 7.31 13.16 0.46
CA LEU A 75 8.49 12.35 0.19
C LEU A 75 9.73 13.09 0.66
N LEU A 76 10.48 12.45 1.55
CA LEU A 76 11.70 12.98 2.13
C LEU A 76 12.85 12.06 1.75
N ALA A 77 13.89 12.60 1.13
CA ALA A 77 15.15 11.87 1.00
C ALA A 77 15.74 11.64 2.40
N LYS A 78 16.06 10.39 2.73
CA LYS A 78 16.53 9.96 4.05
C LYS A 78 17.64 8.91 3.89
N ASP A 79 18.87 9.38 3.79
CA ASP A 79 20.07 8.54 3.63
C ASP A 79 19.88 7.47 2.54
N ASP A 80 19.75 6.20 2.91
CA ASP A 80 19.57 5.03 2.03
C ASP A 80 18.09 4.71 1.72
N SER A 81 17.17 5.62 2.06
CA SER A 81 15.73 5.44 1.95
C SER A 81 14.99 6.71 1.51
N VAL A 82 13.73 6.51 1.11
CA VAL A 82 12.74 7.58 0.95
C VAL A 82 11.73 7.47 2.09
N GLY A 83 11.69 8.49 2.95
CA GLY A 83 10.70 8.60 4.01
C GLY A 83 9.39 9.17 3.47
N VAL A 84 8.26 8.53 3.77
CA VAL A 84 6.92 9.00 3.39
C VAL A 84 6.13 9.41 4.62
N VAL A 85 5.73 10.68 4.66
CA VAL A 85 4.96 11.24 5.78
C VAL A 85 3.47 11.29 5.45
N PHE A 86 2.65 10.68 6.28
CA PHE A 86 1.19 10.83 6.20
C PHE A 86 0.71 11.95 7.12
N ALA A 87 0.23 13.05 6.53
CA ALA A 87 -0.33 14.18 7.30
C ALA A 87 -1.58 13.79 8.10
N LYS A 88 -2.35 12.80 7.61
CA LYS A 88 -3.54 12.26 8.26
C LYS A 88 -3.50 10.74 8.21
N ALA A 89 -3.70 10.10 9.36
CA ALA A 89 -3.74 8.65 9.47
C ALA A 89 -5.03 8.21 10.16
N LYS A 90 -5.43 6.94 10.01
CA LYS A 90 -6.67 6.44 10.62
C LYS A 90 -6.73 6.70 12.13
N ALA A 91 -5.60 6.52 12.82
CA ALA A 91 -5.45 6.71 14.26
C ALA A 91 -5.17 8.18 14.65
N ASN A 92 -4.84 9.04 13.70
CA ASN A 92 -4.52 10.46 13.90
C ASN A 92 -5.31 11.29 12.89
N GLN A 93 -6.64 11.35 13.10
CA GLN A 93 -7.56 12.02 12.18
C GLN A 93 -7.40 13.55 12.19
N GLU A 94 -6.95 14.10 13.32
CA GLU A 94 -6.71 15.52 13.54
C GLU A 94 -5.31 15.95 13.07
N GLY A 95 -4.40 15.01 12.81
CA GLY A 95 -3.05 15.29 12.34
C GLY A 95 -2.15 15.96 13.39
N SER A 96 -2.56 15.95 14.66
CA SER A 96 -1.89 16.59 15.80
C SER A 96 -0.78 15.72 16.42
N GLY A 97 -0.87 14.40 16.24
CA GLY A 97 0.17 13.46 16.70
C GLY A 97 1.44 13.43 15.83
N PRO A 98 2.51 12.77 16.31
CA PRO A 98 3.76 12.58 15.58
C PRO A 98 3.55 12.01 14.17
N ARG A 99 4.36 12.48 13.23
CA ARG A 99 4.27 12.13 11.81
C ARG A 99 5.53 11.43 11.35
N ASP A 100 5.86 10.35 12.04
CA ASP A 100 7.07 9.57 11.75
C ASP A 100 7.02 9.05 10.29
N PRO A 101 8.08 9.30 9.50
CA PRO A 101 8.12 8.82 8.13
C PRO A 101 8.08 7.29 8.07
N ARG A 102 7.34 6.75 7.11
CA ARG A 102 7.48 5.34 6.71
C ARG A 102 8.59 5.24 5.68
N HIS A 103 9.64 4.51 5.99
CA HIS A 103 10.81 4.42 5.15
C HIS A 103 10.64 3.36 4.05
N LEU A 104 11.00 3.76 2.83
CA LEU A 104 11.05 2.93 1.64
C LEU A 104 12.53 2.82 1.23
N TYR A 105 13.11 1.64 1.37
CA TYR A 105 14.52 1.36 1.02
C TYR A 105 14.73 1.20 -0.47
N ALA A 106 15.81 0.58 -0.96
CA ALA A 106 15.90 0.01 -2.30
C ALA A 106 16.10 -1.51 -2.21
N ASN A 107 15.60 -2.29 -3.18
CA ASN A 107 15.94 -3.71 -3.30
C ASN A 107 16.39 -4.06 -4.73
N PRO A 108 17.69 -4.22 -4.97
CA PRO A 108 18.22 -4.53 -6.29
C PRO A 108 17.93 -5.96 -6.76
N LEU A 109 17.58 -6.89 -5.86
CA LEU A 109 17.36 -8.31 -6.20
C LEU A 109 16.03 -8.55 -6.92
N SER A 110 15.05 -7.67 -6.70
CA SER A 110 13.70 -7.77 -7.29
C SER A 110 13.23 -6.40 -7.74
N PRO A 111 13.84 -5.81 -8.79
CA PRO A 111 13.60 -4.42 -9.18
C PRO A 111 12.15 -4.16 -9.58
N SER A 112 11.46 -5.15 -10.17
CA SER A 112 10.04 -5.04 -10.52
C SER A 112 9.12 -4.96 -9.31
N ALA A 113 9.47 -5.55 -8.16
CA ALA A 113 8.59 -5.57 -6.99
C ALA A 113 8.82 -4.36 -6.06
N TYR A 114 9.68 -3.43 -6.46
CA TYR A 114 10.28 -2.47 -5.56
C TYR A 114 9.94 -1.01 -5.86
N TRP A 115 9.62 -0.26 -4.81
CA TRP A 115 9.03 1.08 -4.93
C TRP A 115 9.95 2.11 -5.59
N ILE A 116 11.26 2.10 -5.30
CA ILE A 116 12.21 3.06 -5.89
C ILE A 116 12.31 2.89 -7.40
N THR A 117 12.30 1.65 -7.90
CA THR A 117 12.25 1.38 -9.34
C THR A 117 10.93 1.87 -9.93
N ALA A 118 9.81 1.59 -9.27
CA ALA A 118 8.49 2.05 -9.71
C ALA A 118 8.40 3.58 -9.77
N LEU A 119 9.01 4.26 -8.80
CA LEU A 119 9.13 5.71 -8.78
C LEU A 119 9.92 6.22 -9.99
N ALA A 120 11.09 5.63 -10.24
CA ALA A 120 11.94 6.02 -11.35
C ALA A 120 11.22 5.87 -12.71
N VAL A 121 10.51 4.75 -12.92
CA VAL A 121 9.69 4.53 -14.12
C VAL A 121 8.61 5.62 -14.24
N HIS A 122 7.89 5.90 -13.16
CA HIS A 122 6.81 6.89 -13.18
C HIS A 122 7.32 8.30 -13.50
N ILE A 123 8.41 8.74 -12.87
CA ILE A 123 9.02 10.06 -13.12
C ILE A 123 9.55 10.14 -14.56
N ALA A 124 10.18 9.08 -15.06
CA ALA A 124 10.67 9.03 -16.44
C ALA A 124 9.52 9.19 -17.46
N CYS A 125 8.33 8.66 -17.16
CA CYS A 125 7.13 8.86 -17.98
C CYS A 125 6.47 10.24 -17.79
N HIS A 126 6.75 10.95 -16.68
CA HIS A 126 6.13 12.23 -16.32
C HIS A 126 7.17 13.32 -15.98
N PRO A 127 8.10 13.67 -16.90
CA PRO A 127 9.23 14.55 -16.61
C PRO A 127 8.84 16.02 -16.31
N ARG A 128 7.59 16.40 -16.60
CA ARG A 128 7.03 17.75 -16.36
C ARG A 128 6.08 17.78 -15.16
N GLN A 129 6.17 16.81 -14.25
CA GLN A 129 5.31 16.78 -13.07
C GLN A 129 5.72 17.90 -12.11
N GLU A 130 4.79 18.83 -11.90
CA GLU A 130 4.95 19.92 -10.94
C GLU A 130 4.76 19.44 -9.49
N PRO A 131 5.29 20.17 -8.49
CA PRO A 131 4.99 19.91 -7.09
C PRO A 131 3.49 19.90 -6.80
N GLY A 132 3.05 19.00 -5.91
CA GLY A 132 1.64 18.87 -5.55
C GLY A 132 1.22 17.41 -5.43
N ALA A 133 0.06 17.08 -6.00
CA ALA A 133 -0.48 15.72 -5.93
C ALA A 133 0.48 14.74 -6.58
N PHE A 134 0.88 13.71 -5.84
CA PHE A 134 1.86 12.76 -6.32
C PHE A 134 1.35 11.91 -7.49
N PHE A 135 0.03 11.65 -7.50
CA PHE A 135 -0.68 11.04 -8.62
C PHE A 135 -1.60 12.09 -9.27
N PRO A 136 -1.24 12.66 -10.43
CA PRO A 136 -2.01 13.71 -11.06
C PRO A 136 -3.35 13.21 -11.62
N GLY A 137 -4.32 14.12 -11.74
CA GLY A 137 -5.68 13.82 -12.16
C GLY A 137 -6.63 13.52 -11.00
N SER A 138 -7.78 12.92 -11.31
CA SER A 138 -8.84 12.62 -10.34
C SER A 138 -9.14 11.12 -10.27
N ASN A 139 -9.86 10.71 -9.22
CA ASN A 139 -10.39 9.36 -9.07
C ASN A 139 -9.32 8.24 -9.11
N GLN A 140 -8.16 8.46 -8.48
CA GLN A 140 -7.03 7.52 -8.54
C GLN A 140 -7.38 6.11 -8.06
N LYS A 141 -8.13 6.00 -6.96
CA LYS A 141 -8.63 4.70 -6.49
C LYS A 141 -9.48 4.01 -7.57
N LEU A 142 -10.37 4.74 -8.25
CA LEU A 142 -11.20 4.16 -9.31
C LEU A 142 -10.35 3.75 -10.52
N ARG A 143 -9.40 4.60 -10.95
CA ARG A 143 -8.44 4.31 -12.02
C ARG A 143 -7.68 3.01 -11.76
N PHE A 144 -7.18 2.84 -10.54
CA PHE A 144 -6.51 1.63 -10.12
C PHE A 144 -7.46 0.43 -10.05
N GLY A 145 -8.69 0.65 -9.58
CA GLY A 145 -9.73 -0.37 -9.43
C GLY A 145 -10.23 -0.96 -10.76
N ILE A 146 -10.14 -0.23 -11.88
CA ILE A 146 -10.55 -0.72 -13.22
C ILE A 146 -9.83 -2.02 -13.58
N TRP A 147 -8.56 -2.14 -13.20
CA TRP A 147 -7.74 -3.31 -13.49
C TRP A 147 -8.05 -4.52 -12.59
N GLY A 148 -8.97 -4.38 -11.63
CA GLY A 148 -9.35 -5.46 -10.71
C GLY A 148 -8.27 -5.84 -9.71
N PHE A 149 -7.13 -5.13 -9.68
CA PHE A 149 -6.05 -5.40 -8.74
C PHE A 149 -6.48 -5.22 -7.30
N GLU A 150 -7.33 -4.24 -6.99
CA GLU A 150 -7.85 -4.06 -5.63
C GLU A 150 -8.72 -5.27 -5.19
N LYS A 151 -9.47 -5.88 -6.11
CA LYS A 151 -10.20 -7.13 -5.82
C LYS A 151 -9.24 -8.30 -5.59
N ARG A 152 -8.19 -8.44 -6.41
CA ARG A 152 -7.15 -9.47 -6.24
C ARG A 152 -6.28 -9.26 -5.00
N TRP A 153 -6.15 -8.01 -4.56
CA TRP A 153 -5.45 -7.59 -3.35
C TRP A 153 -6.24 -7.96 -2.09
N PHE A 154 -7.58 -7.84 -2.14
CA PHE A 154 -8.44 -8.14 -1.00
C PHE A 154 -9.10 -9.53 -1.05
N CYS A 155 -9.16 -10.20 -2.18
CA CYS A 155 -9.77 -11.52 -2.32
C CYS A 155 -8.72 -12.50 -2.85
N GLN A 156 -8.08 -13.23 -1.93
CA GLN A 156 -7.61 -14.58 -2.24
C GLN A 156 -8.85 -15.49 -2.20
N GLU A 157 -9.55 -15.59 -3.32
CA GLU A 157 -10.51 -16.68 -3.52
C GLU A 157 -9.66 -17.93 -3.82
N LEU A 158 -9.80 -18.95 -2.98
CA LEU A 158 -9.11 -20.23 -3.10
C LEU A 158 -9.44 -20.89 -4.44
N ARG A 159 -8.65 -20.62 -5.48
CA ARG A 159 -8.50 -21.57 -6.58
C ARG A 159 -7.59 -22.69 -6.08
N HIS A 160 -8.18 -23.64 -5.35
CA HIS A 160 -7.58 -24.95 -5.25
C HIS A 160 -7.52 -25.52 -6.67
N PRO A 161 -6.36 -25.95 -7.18
CA PRO A 161 -6.36 -26.85 -8.33
C PRO A 161 -7.05 -28.12 -7.86
N LEU A 162 -8.15 -28.48 -8.51
CA LEU A 162 -8.64 -29.86 -8.46
C LEU A 162 -7.50 -30.70 -9.06
N SER A 163 -6.76 -31.37 -8.17
CA SER A 163 -5.86 -32.44 -8.57
C SER A 163 -6.73 -33.53 -9.21
N THR A 164 -6.49 -33.74 -10.50
CA THR A 164 -6.88 -34.94 -11.25
C THR A 164 -6.36 -36.21 -10.59
#